data_AF-A0A6J6S3K1-F1
#
_entry.id   AF-A0A6J6S3K1-F1
#
_cell.length_a   1.000
_cell.length_b   1.000
_cell.length_c   1.000
_cell.angle_alpha   90.00
_cell.angle_beta   90.00
_cell.angle_gamma   90.00
#
_symmetry.space_group_name_H-M   'P 1'
#
loop_
_entity.id
_entity.type
_entity.pdbx_description
1 polymer ?
#
loop_
_entity_poly.entity_id
_entity_poly.type
_entity_poly.pdbx_seq_one_letter_code
_entity_poly.pdbx_strand_id
1 'polypeptide(L)'
;MFAGRDASVLGDRPLNPWGQIPNGVRPRPDWIDDEALAHYVDAFSDPLVWEHAISYYRYALPFHEVLEDPTRACGERYRSLSEQDVADYWLHPAGMEKNPAWPRFADYGPEDRHKQFPKPTLWLYGGYLGGSMEEGRTAVPAGNPFLDQFARYFPDLRARSVGGGHFLGEECAGYVNDCLLRFLSGAL
;
A
#
# COMPACT_ATOMS: atom_id res chain seq x y z
N MET A 1 0.34 -17.25 0.25
CA MET A 1 -0.42 -15.99 0.48
C MET A 1 -1.63 -15.77 -0.43
N PHE A 2 -1.77 -16.39 -1.62
CA PHE A 2 -3.12 -16.57 -2.25
C PHE A 2 -3.45 -18.05 -2.51
N ALA A 3 -2.43 -18.91 -2.50
CA ALA A 3 -2.53 -20.36 -2.64
C ALA A 3 -2.57 -21.12 -1.30
N GLY A 4 -2.99 -20.49 -0.20
CA GLY A 4 -3.02 -21.14 1.14
C GLY A 4 -1.66 -21.49 1.77
N ARG A 5 -0.53 -21.15 1.12
CA ARG A 5 0.82 -21.42 1.66
C ARG A 5 1.24 -20.41 2.73
N ASP A 6 1.84 -20.95 3.79
CA ASP A 6 2.33 -20.28 4.99
C ASP A 6 3.43 -19.24 4.69
N ALA A 7 3.47 -18.17 5.48
CA ALA A 7 4.51 -17.16 5.50
C ALA A 7 5.88 -17.74 5.86
N SER A 8 5.93 -18.86 6.61
CA SER A 8 7.16 -19.55 6.98
C SER A 8 8.00 -20.06 5.78
N VAL A 9 7.36 -20.37 4.65
CA VAL A 9 8.06 -20.75 3.40
C VAL A 9 8.76 -19.55 2.76
N LEU A 10 8.25 -18.34 3.00
CA LEU A 10 8.79 -17.10 2.44
C LEU A 10 9.92 -16.52 3.30
N GLY A 11 10.22 -17.12 4.46
CA GLY A 11 11.21 -16.62 5.42
C GLY A 11 10.71 -15.45 6.27
N ASP A 12 11.53 -14.99 7.21
CA ASP A 12 11.27 -13.77 8.01
C ASP A 12 11.55 -12.51 7.19
N ARG A 13 11.13 -11.33 7.68
CA ARG A 13 11.65 -10.06 7.12
C ARG A 13 13.18 -10.10 7.14
N PRO A 14 13.86 -9.76 6.04
CA PRO A 14 13.40 -9.08 4.81
C PRO A 14 12.93 -10.01 3.68
N LEU A 15 13.08 -11.32 3.83
CA LEU A 15 12.70 -12.33 2.83
C LEU A 15 11.17 -12.36 2.60
N ASN A 16 10.40 -11.92 3.59
CA ASN A 16 8.96 -11.76 3.50
C ASN A 16 8.52 -10.34 3.93
N PRO A 17 8.09 -9.47 3.00
CA PRO A 17 7.63 -8.11 3.33
C PRO A 17 6.37 -8.13 4.22
N TRP A 18 5.67 -9.27 4.26
CA TRP A 18 4.47 -9.52 5.05
C TRP A 18 4.76 -10.15 6.42
N GLY A 19 5.98 -10.06 6.95
CA GLY A 19 6.42 -10.75 8.17
C GLY A 19 5.71 -10.41 9.49
N GLN A 20 4.53 -9.77 9.44
CA GLN A 20 3.62 -9.63 10.59
C GLN A 20 2.43 -10.58 10.54
N ILE A 21 2.29 -11.37 9.48
CA ILE A 21 1.11 -12.22 9.39
C ILE A 21 1.38 -13.55 10.11
N PRO A 22 0.56 -13.95 11.09
CA PRO A 22 0.79 -15.14 11.90
C PRO A 22 1.03 -16.40 11.06
N ASN A 23 1.98 -17.23 11.50
CA ASN A 23 2.24 -18.55 10.93
C ASN A 23 0.99 -19.44 11.04
N GLY A 24 0.64 -20.16 9.97
CA GLY A 24 -0.49 -21.09 9.97
C GLY A 24 -1.17 -21.29 8.61
N VAL A 25 -2.13 -22.23 8.58
CA VAL A 25 -3.01 -22.44 7.43
C VAL A 25 -3.90 -21.21 7.29
N ARG A 26 -3.79 -20.53 6.16
CA ARG A 26 -4.75 -19.49 5.83
C ARG A 26 -5.89 -20.10 5.06
N PRO A 27 -7.14 -19.90 5.51
CA PRO A 27 -8.26 -20.23 4.67
C PRO A 27 -8.10 -19.45 3.37
N ARG A 28 -8.28 -20.16 2.27
CA ARG A 28 -8.41 -19.53 0.98
C ARG A 28 -9.54 -18.51 1.08
N PRO A 29 -9.36 -17.26 0.60
CA PRO A 29 -10.46 -16.32 0.58
C PRO A 29 -11.63 -16.89 -0.22
N ASP A 30 -12.85 -16.74 0.29
CA ASP A 30 -14.06 -17.33 -0.32
C ASP A 30 -14.34 -16.79 -1.73
N TRP A 31 -13.72 -15.67 -2.10
CA TRP A 31 -13.79 -15.03 -3.42
C TRP A 31 -12.75 -15.56 -4.42
N ILE A 32 -11.84 -16.46 -4.02
CA ILE A 32 -10.92 -17.14 -4.94
C ILE A 32 -11.44 -18.55 -5.17
N ASP A 33 -11.80 -18.90 -6.40
CA ASP A 33 -12.13 -20.28 -6.80
C ASP A 33 -10.94 -20.99 -7.45
N ASP A 34 -11.06 -22.32 -7.65
CA ASP A 34 -10.00 -23.18 -8.17
C ASP A 34 -9.45 -22.72 -9.52
N GLU A 35 -10.32 -22.18 -10.37
CA GLU A 35 -9.94 -21.63 -11.67
C GLU A 35 -9.08 -20.38 -11.52
N ALA A 36 -9.50 -19.41 -10.70
CA ALA A 36 -8.75 -18.19 -10.44
C ALA A 36 -7.36 -18.49 -9.84
N LEU A 37 -7.28 -19.48 -8.93
CA LEU A 37 -6.00 -19.90 -8.37
C LEU A 37 -5.12 -20.60 -9.42
N ALA A 38 -5.69 -21.49 -10.23
CA ALA A 38 -4.95 -22.17 -11.29
C ALA A 38 -4.40 -21.16 -12.30
N HIS A 39 -5.19 -20.17 -12.70
CA HIS A 39 -4.76 -19.09 -13.57
C HIS A 39 -3.59 -18.29 -12.96
N TYR A 40 -3.68 -17.93 -11.68
CA TYR A 40 -2.60 -17.24 -11.00
C TYR A 40 -1.30 -18.06 -10.94
N VAL A 41 -1.41 -19.37 -10.64
CA VAL A 41 -0.25 -20.27 -10.61
C VAL A 41 0.38 -20.43 -12.00
N ASP A 42 -0.44 -20.59 -13.04
CA ASP A 42 0.01 -20.72 -14.42
C ASP A 42 0.74 -19.46 -14.89
N ALA A 43 0.19 -18.28 -14.61
CA ALA A 43 0.83 -17.00 -14.95
C ALA A 43 2.23 -16.85 -14.34
N PHE A 44 2.44 -17.32 -13.10
CA PHE A 44 3.74 -17.29 -12.42
C PHE A 44 4.63 -18.51 -12.70
N SER A 45 4.18 -19.44 -13.54
CA SER A 45 5.03 -20.55 -14.01
C SER A 45 6.03 -20.12 -15.09
N ASP A 46 5.79 -18.98 -15.74
CA ASP A 46 6.74 -18.33 -16.65
C ASP A 46 7.83 -17.60 -15.84
N PRO A 47 9.12 -18.01 -15.95
CA PRO A 47 10.22 -17.35 -15.26
C PRO A 47 10.34 -15.85 -15.58
N LEU A 48 9.96 -15.41 -16.78
CA LEU A 48 10.01 -14.01 -17.18
C LEU A 48 8.97 -13.18 -16.44
N VAL A 49 7.79 -13.74 -16.15
CA VAL A 49 6.76 -13.04 -15.37
C VAL A 49 7.26 -12.73 -13.96
N TRP A 50 7.96 -13.69 -13.33
CA TRP A 50 8.57 -13.49 -12.02
C TRP A 50 9.69 -12.44 -12.07
N GLU A 51 10.58 -12.52 -13.06
CA GLU A 51 11.65 -11.54 -13.25
C GLU A 51 11.10 -10.13 -13.49
N HIS A 52 10.07 -9.98 -14.33
CA HIS A 52 9.45 -8.70 -14.62
C HIS A 52 8.73 -8.11 -13.41
N ALA A 53 8.01 -8.94 -12.64
CA ALA A 53 7.36 -8.50 -11.41
C ALA A 53 8.36 -7.90 -10.42
N ILE A 54 9.54 -8.51 -10.26
CA ILE A 54 10.61 -8.01 -9.39
C ILE A 54 11.28 -6.77 -10.00
N SER A 55 11.58 -6.82 -11.30
CA SER A 55 12.26 -5.74 -12.01
C SER A 55 11.45 -4.44 -11.98
N TYR A 56 10.12 -4.52 -11.99
CA TYR A 56 9.25 -3.36 -11.80
C TYR A 56 9.55 -2.65 -10.47
N TYR A 57 9.55 -3.36 -9.35
CA TYR A 57 9.84 -2.76 -8.05
C TYR A 57 11.30 -2.30 -7.90
N ARG A 58 12.24 -2.97 -8.57
CA ARG A 58 13.66 -2.64 -8.50
C ARG A 58 14.03 -1.42 -9.34
N TYR A 59 13.52 -1.33 -10.57
CA TYR A 59 14.01 -0.38 -11.57
C TYR A 59 13.01 0.69 -11.97
N ALA A 60 11.70 0.43 -11.83
CA ALA A 60 10.67 1.38 -12.27
C ALA A 60 10.20 2.36 -11.18
N LEU A 61 10.55 2.10 -9.91
CA LEU A 61 10.16 2.92 -8.78
C LEU A 61 11.38 3.64 -8.20
N PRO A 62 11.64 4.90 -8.56
CA PRO A 62 12.71 5.67 -7.95
C PRO A 62 12.34 6.04 -6.50
N PHE A 63 13.19 5.68 -5.55
CA PHE A 63 12.99 5.98 -4.14
C PHE A 63 13.62 7.33 -3.80
N HIS A 64 12.93 8.18 -3.05
CA HIS A 64 13.46 9.46 -2.57
C HIS A 64 13.27 9.61 -1.06
N GLU A 65 14.28 10.10 -0.36
CA GLU A 65 14.11 10.56 1.02
C GLU A 65 13.55 11.99 1.02
N VAL A 66 12.48 12.19 1.80
CA VAL A 66 11.88 13.52 2.02
C VAL A 66 12.61 14.21 3.17
N LEU A 67 13.20 15.38 2.91
CA LEU A 67 13.96 16.15 3.88
C LEU A 67 13.28 17.49 4.10
N GLU A 68 13.14 17.91 5.36
CA GLU A 68 12.63 19.25 5.68
C GLU A 68 13.58 20.32 5.12
N ASP A 69 13.00 21.30 4.42
CA ASP A 69 13.69 22.46 3.88
C ASP A 69 12.71 23.64 3.76
N PRO A 70 12.62 24.52 4.77
CA PRO A 70 11.67 25.64 4.77
C PRO A 70 11.93 26.66 3.66
N THR A 71 13.07 26.57 2.95
CA THR A 71 13.40 27.45 1.82
C THR A 71 12.82 26.96 0.49
N ARG A 72 12.22 25.76 0.45
CA ARG A 72 11.65 25.14 -0.75
C ARG A 72 10.14 25.22 -0.78
N ALA A 73 9.59 25.04 -1.98
CA ALA A 73 8.15 24.90 -2.15
C ALA A 73 7.64 23.74 -1.29
N CYS A 74 6.59 23.99 -0.50
CA CYS A 74 6.01 23.05 0.45
C CYS A 74 6.93 22.62 1.62
N GLY A 75 8.05 23.30 1.85
CA GLY A 75 8.91 23.06 3.02
C GLY A 75 9.75 21.79 2.95
N GLU A 76 9.95 21.21 1.76
CA GLU A 76 10.60 19.92 1.55
C GLU A 76 11.63 19.97 0.42
N ARG A 77 12.70 19.18 0.55
CA ARG A 77 13.62 18.81 -0.53
C ARG A 77 13.75 17.29 -0.60
N TYR A 78 14.15 16.78 -1.75
CA TYR A 78 14.21 15.35 -2.01
C TYR A 78 15.63 14.91 -2.32
N ARG A 79 16.03 13.76 -1.76
CA ARG A 79 17.28 13.08 -2.07
C ARG A 79 16.96 11.74 -2.71
N SER A 80 17.32 11.55 -3.98
CA SER A 80 17.21 10.24 -4.62
C SER A 80 18.07 9.22 -3.86
N LEU A 81 17.51 8.04 -3.63
CA LEU A 81 18.15 6.92 -2.95
C LEU A 81 18.74 5.97 -3.99
N SER A 82 19.96 5.50 -3.74
CA SER A 82 20.56 4.42 -4.51
C SER A 82 19.97 3.06 -4.13
N GLU A 83 20.20 2.02 -4.95
CA GLU A 83 19.82 0.64 -4.58
C GLU A 83 20.40 0.24 -3.22
N GLN A 84 21.62 0.69 -2.89
CA GLN A 84 22.25 0.41 -1.61
C GLN A 84 21.56 1.15 -0.46
N ASP A 85 21.19 2.42 -0.63
CA ASP A 85 20.44 3.16 0.40
C ASP A 85 19.10 2.48 0.71
N VAL A 86 18.39 2.01 -0.34
CA VAL A 86 17.13 1.28 -0.18
C VAL A 86 17.35 -0.07 0.49
N ALA A 87 18.40 -0.80 0.12
CA ALA A 87 18.77 -2.06 0.76
C ALA A 87 19.10 -1.87 2.24
N ASP A 88 19.95 -0.89 2.59
CA ASP A 88 20.32 -0.59 3.98
C ASP A 88 19.09 -0.23 4.82
N TYR A 89 18.11 0.41 4.20
CA TYR A 89 16.84 0.73 4.81
C TYR A 89 15.98 -0.51 5.09
N TRP A 90 15.71 -1.33 4.08
CA TRP A 90 14.89 -2.54 4.21
C TRP A 90 15.54 -3.63 5.07
N LEU A 91 16.86 -3.74 5.00
CA LEU A 91 17.65 -4.75 5.70
C LEU A 91 18.11 -4.27 7.09
N HIS A 92 17.56 -3.15 7.60
CA HIS A 92 17.97 -2.59 8.87
C HIS A 92 17.88 -3.66 9.99
N PRO A 93 18.98 -3.93 10.75
CA PRO A 93 19.05 -5.10 11.64
C PRO A 93 17.98 -5.16 12.74
N ALA A 94 17.46 -4.01 13.16
CA ALA A 94 16.40 -3.91 14.16
C ALA A 94 14.98 -3.85 13.56
N GLY A 95 14.85 -4.08 12.26
CA GLY A 95 13.64 -3.88 11.47
C GLY A 95 13.57 -2.50 10.82
N MET A 96 12.84 -2.43 9.72
CA MET A 96 12.65 -1.24 8.88
C MET A 96 12.08 -0.06 9.67
N GLU A 97 11.12 -0.31 10.57
CA GLU A 97 10.45 0.71 11.39
C GLU A 97 11.37 1.33 12.46
N LYS A 98 12.50 0.67 12.74
CA LYS A 98 13.53 1.19 13.64
C LYS A 98 14.61 1.98 12.90
N ASN A 99 14.57 2.04 11.57
CA ASN A 99 15.48 2.86 10.80
C ASN A 99 15.20 4.35 11.09
N PRO A 100 16.20 5.20 11.37
CA PRO A 100 16.00 6.64 11.59
C PRO A 100 15.35 7.40 10.43
N ALA A 101 15.42 6.87 9.21
CA ALA A 101 14.74 7.40 8.03
C ALA A 101 13.28 6.92 7.90
N TRP A 102 12.80 6.04 8.78
CA TRP A 102 11.39 5.57 8.81
C TRP A 102 10.35 6.70 8.66
N PRO A 103 10.41 7.81 9.41
CA PRO A 103 9.42 8.89 9.27
C PRO A 103 9.57 9.70 7.97
N ARG A 104 10.73 9.62 7.30
CA ARG A 104 11.06 10.32 6.04
C ARG A 104 10.94 9.41 4.83
N PHE A 105 10.03 8.44 4.95
CA PHE A 105 9.83 7.30 4.07
C PHE A 105 9.91 7.65 2.57
N ALA A 106 10.26 6.65 1.77
CA ALA A 106 10.41 6.74 0.33
C ALA A 106 9.22 7.40 -0.38
N ASP A 107 9.48 8.54 -0.98
CA ASP A 107 8.59 9.17 -1.94
C ASP A 107 8.87 8.65 -3.35
N TYR A 108 7.83 8.17 -4.02
CA TYR A 108 7.90 7.60 -5.36
C TYR A 108 7.61 8.61 -6.47
N GLY A 109 7.07 9.78 -6.12
CA GLY A 109 6.68 10.82 -7.08
C GLY A 109 6.84 12.22 -6.52
N PRO A 110 8.06 12.64 -6.12
CA PRO A 110 8.30 13.97 -5.56
C PRO A 110 7.92 15.11 -6.51
N GLU A 111 7.92 14.87 -7.81
CA GLU A 111 7.44 15.79 -8.83
C GLU A 111 5.96 16.11 -8.70
N ASP A 112 5.16 15.26 -8.06
CA ASP A 112 3.72 15.47 -7.92
C ASP A 112 3.35 16.16 -6.60
N ARG A 113 4.30 16.32 -5.66
CA ARG A 113 4.09 16.86 -4.30
C ARG A 113 3.48 18.25 -4.21
N HIS A 114 3.53 19.02 -5.30
CA HIS A 114 2.97 20.35 -5.40
C HIS A 114 1.60 20.37 -6.10
N LYS A 115 1.17 19.25 -6.69
CA LYS A 115 -0.08 19.14 -7.42
C LYS A 115 -1.24 18.95 -6.45
N GLN A 116 -2.38 19.52 -6.82
CA GLN A 116 -3.65 19.28 -6.15
C GLN A 116 -4.70 18.90 -7.18
N PHE A 117 -5.56 17.94 -6.81
CA PHE A 117 -6.75 17.60 -7.57
C PHE A 117 -7.96 18.24 -6.87
N PRO A 118 -8.53 19.32 -7.41
CA PRO A 118 -9.48 20.17 -6.69
C PRO A 118 -10.91 19.61 -6.66
N LYS A 119 -11.17 18.48 -7.33
CA LYS A 119 -12.51 17.87 -7.40
C LYS A 119 -12.73 16.94 -6.20
N PRO A 120 -14.01 16.66 -5.86
CA PRO A 120 -14.33 15.63 -4.88
C PRO A 120 -13.55 14.35 -5.16
N THR A 121 -12.99 13.76 -4.11
CA THR A 121 -12.20 12.52 -4.17
C THR A 121 -12.67 11.58 -3.08
N LEU A 122 -12.92 10.32 -3.45
CA LEU A 122 -13.27 9.25 -2.51
C LEU A 122 -12.05 8.38 -2.23
N TRP A 123 -11.68 8.24 -0.97
CA TRP A 123 -10.70 7.26 -0.49
C TRP A 123 -11.41 6.12 0.23
N LEU A 124 -11.44 4.96 -0.41
CA LEU A 124 -11.82 3.69 0.23
C LEU A 124 -10.57 3.04 0.80
N TYR A 125 -10.58 2.68 2.09
CA TYR A 125 -9.43 2.07 2.76
C TYR A 125 -9.86 0.89 3.64
N GLY A 126 -9.04 -0.15 3.66
CA GLY A 126 -9.25 -1.34 4.49
C GLY A 126 -8.15 -1.56 5.53
N GLY A 127 -8.24 -2.71 6.19
CA GLY A 127 -7.41 -3.13 7.32
C GLY A 127 -6.01 -3.64 6.98
N TYR A 128 -5.62 -3.56 5.71
CA TYR A 128 -4.38 -4.14 5.16
C TYR A 128 -3.09 -3.76 5.91
N LEU A 129 -3.06 -2.62 6.62
CA LEU A 129 -1.89 -2.13 7.37
C LEU A 129 -2.01 -2.24 8.91
N GLY A 130 -3.09 -2.78 9.47
CA GLY A 130 -3.31 -2.64 10.93
C GLY A 130 -4.36 -3.52 11.60
N GLY A 131 -4.93 -4.50 10.92
CA GLY A 131 -5.93 -5.42 11.49
C GLY A 131 -7.35 -5.16 10.97
N SER A 132 -8.36 -5.80 11.57
CA SER A 132 -9.75 -5.65 11.10
C SER A 132 -10.22 -4.19 11.21
N MET A 133 -10.82 -3.69 10.14
CA MET A 133 -11.42 -2.36 10.09
C MET A 133 -12.93 -2.47 10.30
N GLU A 134 -13.47 -1.56 11.11
CA GLU A 134 -14.90 -1.33 11.15
C GLU A 134 -15.32 -0.61 9.87
N GLU A 135 -16.32 -1.13 9.17
CA GLU A 135 -16.90 -0.51 7.98
C GLU A 135 -17.66 0.78 8.33
N GLY A 136 -17.61 1.80 7.47
CA GLY A 136 -18.46 2.99 7.62
C GLY A 136 -17.81 4.23 8.23
N ARG A 137 -16.57 4.14 8.73
CA ARG A 137 -15.87 5.31 9.29
C ARG A 137 -15.59 6.32 8.20
N THR A 138 -15.81 7.59 8.51
CA THR A 138 -15.68 8.70 7.55
C THR A 138 -14.42 9.53 7.74
N ALA A 139 -13.70 9.32 8.85
CA ALA A 139 -12.48 10.03 9.16
C ALA A 139 -11.37 9.66 8.17
N VAL A 140 -10.66 10.66 7.66
CA VAL A 140 -9.42 10.43 6.91
C VAL A 140 -8.40 9.80 7.84
N PRO A 141 -7.78 8.65 7.48
CA PRO A 141 -6.70 8.06 8.26
C PRO A 141 -5.58 9.08 8.49
N ALA A 142 -5.12 9.17 9.75
CA ALA A 142 -4.09 10.11 10.15
C ALA A 142 -3.17 9.53 11.24
N GLY A 143 -2.03 10.19 11.47
CA GLY A 143 -1.03 9.80 12.49
C GLY A 143 0.02 8.82 11.97
N ASN A 144 0.05 8.60 10.66
CA ASN A 144 1.09 7.85 9.97
C ASN A 144 1.59 8.74 8.83
N PRO A 145 2.89 9.10 8.76
CA PRO A 145 3.42 9.96 7.70
C PRO A 145 3.08 9.50 6.27
N PHE A 146 2.99 8.18 6.05
CA PHE A 146 2.58 7.60 4.77
C PHE A 146 1.09 7.81 4.45
N LEU A 147 0.22 7.86 5.46
CA LEU A 147 -1.21 8.12 5.26
C LEU A 147 -1.51 9.63 5.22
N ASP A 148 -0.83 10.40 6.07
CA ASP A 148 -1.01 11.85 6.22
C ASP A 148 -0.76 12.61 4.89
N GLN A 149 0.12 12.08 4.03
CA GLN A 149 0.43 12.69 2.74
C GLN A 149 -0.75 12.69 1.75
N PHE A 150 -1.72 11.77 1.85
CA PHE A 150 -2.79 11.68 0.84
C PHE A 150 -3.72 12.91 0.88
N ALA A 151 -4.06 13.39 2.08
CA ALA A 151 -4.94 14.55 2.26
C ALA A 151 -4.40 15.83 1.61
N ARG A 152 -3.08 15.93 1.43
CA ARG A 152 -2.43 17.08 0.77
C ARG A 152 -2.84 17.24 -0.69
N TYR A 153 -3.02 16.13 -1.41
CA TYR A 153 -3.33 16.14 -2.85
C TYR A 153 -4.79 16.44 -3.14
N PHE A 154 -5.68 16.24 -2.17
CA PHE A 154 -7.13 16.23 -2.36
C PHE A 154 -7.82 17.15 -1.34
N PRO A 155 -8.05 18.43 -1.69
CA PRO A 155 -8.70 19.38 -0.78
C PRO A 155 -10.14 19.00 -0.39
N ASP A 156 -10.86 18.28 -1.26
CA ASP A 156 -12.16 17.66 -0.98
C ASP A 156 -12.02 16.13 -0.93
N LEU A 157 -11.30 15.65 0.09
CA LEU A 157 -11.10 14.22 0.35
C LEU A 157 -12.19 13.67 1.28
N ARG A 158 -12.86 12.63 0.82
CA ARG A 158 -13.92 11.93 1.56
C ARG A 158 -13.46 10.51 1.77
N ALA A 159 -13.37 10.07 3.02
CA ALA A 159 -12.87 8.73 3.34
C ALA A 159 -14.02 7.79 3.72
N ARG A 160 -13.90 6.50 3.37
CA ARG A 160 -14.74 5.43 3.91
C ARG A 160 -13.87 4.23 4.26
N SER A 161 -13.94 3.79 5.52
CA SER A 161 -13.38 2.49 5.88
C SER A 161 -14.26 1.37 5.32
N VAL A 162 -13.61 0.32 4.87
CA VAL A 162 -14.20 -0.91 4.35
C VAL A 162 -13.80 -2.04 5.28
N GLY A 163 -14.72 -2.96 5.60
CA GLY A 163 -14.48 -4.09 6.50
C GLY A 163 -13.50 -5.16 5.98
N GLY A 164 -12.85 -4.91 4.84
CA GLY A 164 -11.92 -5.81 4.17
C GLY A 164 -10.44 -5.41 4.33
N GLY A 165 -9.58 -6.17 3.67
CA GLY A 165 -8.13 -6.04 3.62
C GLY A 165 -7.66 -5.19 2.44
N HIS A 166 -7.06 -5.82 1.43
CA HIS A 166 -6.47 -5.12 0.28
C HIS A 166 -7.39 -5.16 -0.94
N PHE A 167 -8.16 -6.23 -1.11
CA PHE A 167 -9.02 -6.46 -2.29
C PHE A 167 -10.44 -6.00 -1.97
N LEU A 168 -10.59 -4.70 -1.68
CA LEU A 168 -11.84 -4.15 -1.15
C LEU A 168 -13.05 -4.44 -2.03
N GLY A 169 -12.86 -4.40 -3.35
CA GLY A 169 -13.90 -4.64 -4.34
C GLY A 169 -14.41 -6.08 -4.33
N GLU A 170 -13.54 -7.04 -4.04
CA GLU A 170 -13.84 -8.46 -3.97
C GLU A 170 -14.34 -8.85 -2.56
N GLU A 171 -13.67 -8.35 -1.52
CA GLU A 171 -13.94 -8.69 -0.13
C GLU A 171 -15.22 -8.05 0.41
N CYS A 172 -15.59 -6.86 -0.08
CA CYS A 172 -16.73 -6.08 0.41
C CYS A 172 -17.52 -5.44 -0.74
N ALA A 173 -17.73 -6.19 -1.84
CA ALA A 173 -18.32 -5.71 -3.08
C ALA A 173 -19.59 -4.88 -2.89
N GLY A 174 -20.53 -5.35 -2.05
CA GLY A 174 -21.80 -4.68 -1.81
C GLY A 174 -21.62 -3.27 -1.23
N TYR A 175 -20.80 -3.14 -0.20
CA TYR A 175 -20.54 -1.86 0.46
C TYR A 175 -19.67 -0.93 -0.39
N VAL A 176 -18.65 -1.47 -1.06
CA VAL A 176 -17.81 -0.68 -1.99
C VAL A 176 -18.66 -0.11 -3.13
N ASN A 177 -19.53 -0.92 -3.72
CA ASN A 177 -20.43 -0.47 -4.78
C ASN A 177 -21.42 0.60 -4.28
N ASP A 178 -22.01 0.45 -3.08
CA ASP A 178 -22.86 1.49 -2.49
C ASP A 178 -22.10 2.82 -2.31
N CYS A 179 -20.89 2.77 -1.75
CA CYS A 179 -20.06 3.96 -1.57
C CYS A 179 -19.76 4.66 -2.91
N LEU A 180 -19.39 3.90 -3.93
CA LEU A 180 -19.11 4.44 -5.26
C LEU A 180 -20.36 5.07 -5.89
N LEU A 181 -21.50 4.38 -5.86
CA LEU A 181 -22.76 4.90 -6.41
C LEU A 181 -23.20 6.18 -5.69
N ARG A 182 -23.09 6.23 -4.37
CA ARG A 182 -23.44 7.42 -3.58
C ARG A 182 -22.49 8.58 -3.86
N PHE A 183 -21.18 8.32 -3.99
CA PHE A 183 -20.21 9.35 -4.35
C PHE A 183 -20.46 9.90 -5.76
N LEU A 184 -20.64 9.03 -6.76
CA LEU A 184 -20.88 9.43 -8.15
C LEU A 184 -22.21 10.18 -8.34
N SER A 185 -23.20 9.93 -7.49
CA SER A 185 -24.48 10.65 -7.47
C SER A 185 -24.45 11.94 -6.64
N GLY A 186 -23.34 12.26 -5.97
CA GLY A 186 -23.21 13.44 -5.09
C GLY A 186 -23.92 13.29 -3.73
N ALA A 187 -24.28 12.07 -3.34
CA ALA A 187 -24.90 11.73 -2.07
C ALA A 187 -23.90 11.37 -0.96
N LEU A 188 -22.62 11.30 -1.30
CA LEU A 188 -21.50 11.45 -0.35
C LEU A 188 -20.87 12.81 -0.53
#